data_AF-A0A1V4YKE8-F1
#
_entry.id   AF-A0A1V4YKE8-F1
#
_cell.length_a   1.000
_cell.length_b   1.000
_cell.length_c   1.000
_cell.angle_alpha   90.00
_cell.angle_beta   90.00
_cell.angle_gamma   90.00
#
_symmetry.space_group_name_H-M   'P 1'
#
loop_
_entity.id
_entity.type
_entity.pdbx_description
1 polymer ?
#
loop_
_entity_poly.entity_id
_entity_poly.type
_entity_poly.pdbx_seq_one_letter_code
_entity_poly.pdbx_strand_id
1 'polypeptide(L)'
;MASVDAVELSKYGKRVYINISRRGWAIVIMPDEIRIDNYHKEPHIHFKLKGIHIPIKYKDLEDVALVVELHLDRNRGIDKKTLVEELL
;
A
#
# COMPACT_ATOMS: atom_id res chain seq x y z
N MET A 1 -0.67 -20.39 -12.84
CA MET A 1 -1.98 -19.72 -13.02
C MET A 1 -1.74 -18.23 -12.89
N ALA A 2 -1.77 -17.51 -14.01
CA ALA A 2 -1.63 -16.06 -14.05
C ALA A 2 -3.04 -15.44 -14.06
N SER A 3 -3.29 -14.53 -13.12
CA SER A 3 -4.50 -13.71 -13.01
C SER A 3 -4.24 -12.73 -11.84
N VAL A 4 -4.41 -11.41 -11.85
CA VAL A 4 -5.07 -10.46 -12.77
C VAL A 4 -4.57 -9.04 -12.39
N ASP A 5 -4.43 -8.14 -13.38
CA ASP A 5 -4.31 -6.67 -13.27
C ASP A 5 -3.41 -6.09 -12.17
N ALA A 6 -2.10 -6.14 -12.39
CA ALA A 6 -1.20 -5.26 -11.67
C ALA A 6 -1.38 -3.84 -12.21
N VAL A 7 -2.15 -3.01 -11.51
CA VAL A 7 -2.15 -1.56 -11.76
C VAL A 7 -0.80 -1.04 -11.29
N GLU A 8 0.00 -0.53 -12.23
CA GLU A 8 1.26 0.14 -11.96
C GLU A 8 1.06 1.65 -12.10
N LEU A 9 1.18 2.37 -10.98
CA LEU A 9 1.25 3.83 -10.96
C LEU A 9 2.70 4.24 -10.70
N SER A 10 3.26 5.07 -11.59
CA SER A 10 4.56 5.69 -11.38
C SER A 10 4.39 7.18 -11.10
N LYS A 11 4.75 7.65 -9.90
CA LYS A 11 4.58 9.04 -9.48
C LYS A 11 5.70 9.48 -8.54
N TYR A 12 6.27 10.66 -8.77
CA TYR A 12 7.36 11.23 -7.94
C TYR A 12 8.53 10.26 -7.64
N GLY A 13 8.93 9.47 -8.64
CA GLY A 13 10.00 8.47 -8.49
C GLY A 13 9.62 7.22 -7.68
N LYS A 14 8.34 7.07 -7.33
CA LYS A 14 7.77 5.89 -6.68
C LYS A 14 6.98 5.07 -7.69
N ARG A 15 6.99 3.75 -7.50
CA ARG A 15 6.16 2.81 -8.25
C ARG A 15 5.23 2.10 -7.28
N VAL A 16 3.93 2.19 -7.54
CA VAL A 16 2.88 1.57 -6.75
C VAL A 16 2.30 0.42 -7.55
N TYR A 17 2.34 -0.78 -6.99
CA TYR A 17 1.78 -1.99 -7.58
C TYR A 17 0.59 -2.45 -6.76
N ILE A 18 -0.54 -2.69 -7.42
CA ILE A 18 -1.72 -3.28 -6.79
C ILE A 18 -1.82 -4.74 -7.21
N ASN A 19 -2.10 -5.65 -6.29
CA ASN A 19 -2.32 -7.05 -6.58
C ASN A 19 -3.59 -7.53 -5.88
N ILE A 20 -4.49 -8.18 -6.62
CA ILE A 20 -5.71 -8.77 -6.10
C ILE A 20 -5.67 -10.29 -6.33
N SER A 21 -6.01 -11.05 -5.30
CA SER A 21 -6.04 -12.51 -5.34
C SER A 21 -7.23 -13.05 -4.56
N ARG A 22 -7.46 -14.37 -4.65
CA ARG A 22 -8.47 -15.06 -3.80
C ARG A 22 -8.22 -14.91 -2.30
N ARG A 23 -7.00 -14.54 -1.88
CA ARG A 23 -6.63 -14.37 -0.47
C ARG A 23 -6.84 -12.94 0.05
N GLY A 24 -7.16 -11.98 -0.83
CA GLY A 24 -7.21 -10.55 -0.50
C GLY A 24 -6.45 -9.70 -1.50
N TRP A 25 -5.97 -8.54 -1.07
CA TRP A 25 -5.27 -7.57 -1.90
C TRP A 25 -3.98 -7.07 -1.23
N ALA A 26 -3.09 -6.51 -2.05
CA ALA A 26 -1.90 -5.81 -1.59
C ALA A 26 -1.56 -4.58 -2.46
N ILE A 27 -1.03 -3.55 -1.81
CA ILE A 27 -0.40 -2.39 -2.44
C ILE A 27 1.08 -2.40 -2.06
N VAL A 28 1.98 -2.37 -3.04
CA VAL A 28 3.43 -2.37 -2.84
C VAL A 28 4.02 -1.09 -3.41
N ILE A 29 4.78 -0.35 -2.60
CA ILE A 29 5.42 0.92 -2.98
C ILE A 29 6.94 0.72 -3.03
N MET A 30 7.50 0.85 -4.22
CA MET A 30 8.94 0.74 -4.50
C MET A 30 9.55 2.13 -4.79
N PRO A 31 10.83 2.38 -4.46
CA PRO A 31 11.80 1.44 -3.90
C PRO A 31 11.78 1.33 -2.36
N ASP A 32 10.83 1.99 -1.68
CA ASP A 32 10.81 2.10 -0.23
C ASP A 32 10.42 0.82 0.53
N GLU A 33 10.08 -0.24 -0.22
CA GLU A 33 9.69 -1.57 0.23
C GLU A 33 8.52 -1.56 1.22
N ILE A 34 7.55 -0.68 0.96
CA ILE A 34 6.33 -0.58 1.75
C ILE A 34 5.30 -1.52 1.16
N ARG A 35 4.63 -2.29 2.01
CA ARG A 35 3.49 -3.13 1.61
C ARG A 35 2.31 -2.86 2.50
N ILE A 36 1.13 -2.71 1.93
CA ILE A 36 -0.14 -2.64 2.64
C ILE A 36 -0.98 -3.81 2.13
N ASP A 37 -1.40 -4.73 3.01
CA ASP A 37 -2.15 -5.90 2.58
C ASP A 37 -3.14 -6.39 3.63
N ASN A 38 -4.04 -7.27 3.19
CA ASN A 38 -4.98 -7.98 4.06
C ASN A 38 -5.00 -9.50 3.82
N TYR A 39 -3.91 -10.08 3.29
CA TYR A 39 -3.91 -11.48 2.83
C TYR A 39 -4.13 -12.51 3.94
N HIS A 40 -3.76 -12.18 5.17
CA HIS A 40 -3.75 -13.11 6.30
C HIS A 40 -4.57 -12.64 7.51
N LYS A 41 -4.92 -11.36 7.56
CA LYS A 41 -5.55 -10.69 8.70
C LYS A 41 -6.10 -9.34 8.26
N GLU A 42 -6.69 -8.61 9.20
CA GLU A 42 -7.11 -7.22 9.00
C GLU A 42 -6.02 -6.39 8.29
N PRO A 43 -6.41 -5.44 7.41
CA PRO A 43 -5.47 -4.64 6.66
C PRO A 43 -4.41 -4.00 7.54
N HIS A 44 -3.17 -4.04 7.07
CA HIS A 44 -2.02 -3.52 7.80
C HIS A 44 -0.89 -3.11 6.87
N ILE A 45 -0.05 -2.20 7.35
CA ILE A 45 1.14 -1.72 6.64
C ILE A 45 2.41 -2.37 7.21
N HIS A 46 3.35 -2.64 6.30
CA HIS A 46 4.70 -3.13 6.52
C HIS A 46 5.70 -2.12 5.94
N PHE A 47 6.75 -1.79 6.70
CA PHE A 47 7.88 -0.99 6.20
C PHE A 47 9.11 -1.82 5.81
N LYS A 48 9.06 -3.15 6.02
CA LYS A 48 10.06 -4.18 5.65
C LYS A 48 9.38 -5.55 5.63
N LEU A 49 9.89 -6.51 4.84
CA LEU A 49 9.37 -7.88 4.69
C LEU A 49 9.22 -8.70 6.00
N LYS A 50 9.97 -8.36 7.05
CA LYS A 50 9.87 -8.95 8.41
C LYS A 50 9.62 -7.89 9.50
N GLY A 51 9.04 -6.76 9.11
CA GLY A 51 8.83 -5.60 9.97
C GLY A 51 7.58 -5.71 10.87
N ILE A 52 7.38 -4.67 11.66
CA ILE A 52 6.19 -4.50 12.51
C ILE A 52 4.95 -4.41 11.61
N HIS A 53 3.91 -5.13 12.01
CA HIS A 53 2.59 -5.06 11.39
C HIS A 53 1.78 -3.98 12.08
N ILE A 54 1.52 -2.88 11.38
CA ILE A 54 0.72 -1.78 11.93
C ILE A 54 -0.68 -1.88 11.30
N PRO A 55 -1.73 -2.23 12.07
CA PRO A 55 -3.11 -2.24 11.58
C PRO A 55 -3.49 -0.86 11.04
N ILE A 56 -4.33 -0.83 10.01
CA ILE A 56 -4.86 0.42 9.43
C ILE A 56 -6.39 0.45 9.59
N LYS A 57 -7.00 1.64 9.57
CA LYS A 57 -8.47 1.78 9.75
C LYS A 57 -9.28 1.41 8.51
N TYR A 58 -8.69 1.50 7.33
CA TYR A 58 -9.36 1.29 6.05
C TYR A 58 -9.41 -0.19 5.69
N LYS A 59 -10.58 -0.65 5.23
CA LYS A 59 -10.85 -2.07 4.91
C LYS A 59 -10.76 -2.37 3.42
N ASP A 60 -11.19 -1.42 2.63
CA ASP A 60 -11.36 -1.57 1.19
C ASP A 60 -10.10 -1.11 0.44
N LEU A 61 -9.79 -1.81 -0.65
CA LEU A 61 -8.59 -1.57 -1.44
C LEU A 61 -8.57 -0.15 -2.01
N GLU A 62 -9.72 0.29 -2.50
CA GLU A 62 -9.92 1.57 -3.18
C GLU A 62 -9.63 2.75 -2.23
N ASP A 63 -10.07 2.67 -0.98
CA ASP A 63 -9.82 3.68 0.04
C ASP A 63 -8.32 3.77 0.36
N VAL A 64 -7.66 2.62 0.51
CA VAL A 64 -6.23 2.58 0.80
C VAL A 64 -5.41 3.09 -0.38
N ALA A 65 -5.79 2.72 -1.61
CA ALA A 65 -5.15 3.20 -2.83
C ALA A 65 -5.31 4.73 -2.97
N LEU A 66 -6.50 5.26 -2.68
CA LEU A 66 -6.75 6.70 -2.69
C LEU A 66 -5.89 7.43 -1.65
N VAL A 67 -5.79 6.91 -0.42
CA VAL A 67 -4.91 7.50 0.61
C VAL A 67 -3.46 7.52 0.15
N VAL A 68 -2.97 6.42 -0.43
CA VAL A 68 -1.60 6.34 -0.97
C VAL A 68 -1.39 7.35 -2.10
N GLU A 69 -2.32 7.49 -3.03
CA GLU A 69 -2.21 8.46 -4.12
C GLU A 69 -2.20 9.90 -3.61
N LEU A 70 -3.14 10.25 -2.72
CA LEU A 70 -3.21 11.59 -2.12
C LEU A 70 -1.96 11.90 -1.31
N HIS A 71 -1.41 10.91 -0.60
CA HIS A 71 -0.15 11.06 0.12
C HIS A 71 1.00 11.41 -0.83
N LEU A 72 1.14 10.64 -1.92
CA LEU A 72 2.18 10.88 -2.93
C LEU A 72 2.08 12.29 -3.50
N ASP A 73 0.86 12.78 -3.76
CA ASP A 73 0.60 14.13 -4.29
C ASP A 73 0.94 15.24 -3.30
N ARG A 74 0.47 15.12 -2.06
CA ARG A 74 0.70 16.15 -1.03
C ARG A 74 2.18 16.27 -0.67
N ASN A 75 2.89 15.14 -0.63
CA ASN A 75 4.27 15.08 -0.15
C ASN A 75 5.32 15.06 -1.28
N ARG A 76 4.88 14.97 -2.55
CA ARG A 76 5.74 14.77 -3.73
C ARG A 76 6.71 13.60 -3.57
N GLY A 77 6.24 12.52 -2.96
CA GLY A 77 7.06 11.40 -2.51
C GLY A 77 6.38 10.62 -1.39
N ILE A 78 7.15 9.79 -0.68
CA ILE A 78 6.63 8.96 0.42
C ILE A 78 7.30 9.37 1.74
N ASP A 79 6.51 9.94 2.64
CA ASP A 79 6.90 10.11 4.04
C ASP A 79 6.28 8.97 4.85
N LYS A 80 7.12 8.08 5.35
CA LYS A 80 6.68 6.85 6.03
C LYS A 80 5.86 7.15 7.28
N LYS A 81 6.20 8.21 8.02
CA LYS A 81 5.52 8.54 9.27
C LYS A 81 4.13 9.11 8.98
N THR A 82 4.05 10.09 8.09
CA THR A 82 2.78 10.70 7.68
C THR A 82 1.86 9.68 7.02
N LEU A 83 2.39 8.76 6.20
CA LEU A 83 1.58 7.70 5.60
C LEU A 83 0.92 6.81 6.67
N VAL A 84 1.63 6.45 7.75
CA VAL A 84 1.02 5.70 8.85
C VAL A 84 -0.08 6.52 9.50
N GLU A 85 0.18 7.78 9.82
CA GLU A 85 -0.79 8.66 10.46
C GLU A 85 -2.07 8.83 9.62
N GLU A 86 -1.95 8.88 8.29
CA GLU A 86 -3.10 8.95 7.39
C GLU A 86 -3.90 7.64 7.32
N LEU A 87 -3.23 6.49 7.47
CA LEU A 87 -3.83 5.15 7.44
C LEU A 87 -4.42 4.68 8.78
N LEU A 88 -4.13 5.36 9.90
CA LEU A 88 -4.68 5.10 11.23
C LEU A 88 -5.97 5.85 11.50
#